data_AF-A0A2A7WMR3-F1
#
_entry.id   AF-A0A2A7WMR3-F1
#
_cell.length_a   1.000
_cell.length_b   1.000
_cell.length_c   1.000
_cell.angle_alpha   90.00
_cell.angle_beta   90.00
_cell.angle_gamma   90.00
#
_symmetry.space_group_name_H-M   'P 1'
#
loop_
_entity.id
_entity.type
_entity.pdbx_description
1 polymer ?
#
loop_
_entity_poly.entity_id
_entity_poly.type
_entity_poly.pdbx_seq_one_letter_code
_entity_poly.pdbx_strand_id
1 'polypeptide(L)'
;MNTNQKAIDLFEKNEYKEAFELFQKAVKESRNIQSLNNLAWFYLYEEEDDDTALELIKETISLNPSSYFPYNIISEIYIGQKKWKLASCMLQKSISIQPSYEALRNYAITNYHLGNLEEAAELFLKVAGNSDHMLYCYVKCLIELGRKSEAKEKLKEFDEEADDFDGVVELAELYLELECYEEAVHYFEKGWLEYSKGPYWISRFIYSLFKANNITRINEVINESIKEKIEEIQDATEESIEENWTENDKAEYIKHLNEEKATYENMVELIISGHKPLITFEPASTGSCYLFGCKQHKHPEHQE
;
A
#
# COMPACT_ATOMS: atom_id res chain seq x y z
N MET A 1 25.27 -28.43 7.48
CA MET A 1 24.25 -27.59 6.82
C MET A 1 23.20 -28.50 6.22
N ASN A 2 21.97 -28.47 6.77
CA ASN A 2 20.85 -29.21 6.18
C ASN A 2 20.44 -28.56 4.84
N THR A 3 19.56 -29.21 4.09
CA THR A 3 19.10 -28.71 2.77
C THR A 3 18.45 -27.33 2.88
N ASN A 4 17.71 -27.06 3.96
CA ASN A 4 17.12 -25.75 4.23
C ASN A 4 18.16 -24.63 4.33
N GLN A 5 19.17 -24.80 5.17
CA GLN A 5 20.20 -23.78 5.36
C GLN A 5 21.01 -23.55 4.08
N LYS A 6 21.19 -24.57 3.24
CA LYS A 6 21.78 -24.39 1.90
C LYS A 6 20.89 -23.57 0.98
N ALA A 7 19.58 -23.81 0.99
CA ALA A 7 18.63 -23.02 0.20
C ALA A 7 18.68 -21.54 0.60
N ILE A 8 18.64 -21.25 1.92
CA ILE A 8 18.74 -19.89 2.45
C ILE A 8 20.08 -19.24 2.12
N ASP A 9 21.20 -19.95 2.29
CA ASP A 9 22.52 -19.39 1.98
C ASP A 9 22.71 -19.08 0.48
N LEU A 10 22.01 -19.77 -0.42
CA LEU A 10 21.98 -19.45 -1.86
C LEU A 10 21.02 -18.29 -2.16
N PHE A 11 19.87 -18.27 -1.50
CA PHE A 11 18.92 -17.16 -1.60
C PHE A 11 19.56 -15.83 -1.18
N GLU A 12 20.27 -15.81 -0.03
CA GLU A 12 21.03 -14.65 0.45
C GLU A 12 22.15 -14.20 -0.52
N LYS A 13 22.55 -15.04 -1.47
CA LYS A 13 23.53 -14.73 -2.53
C LYS A 13 22.89 -14.32 -3.85
N ASN A 14 21.57 -14.20 -3.91
CA ASN A 14 20.80 -13.96 -5.14
C ASN A 14 20.87 -15.12 -6.15
N GLU A 15 21.22 -16.34 -5.71
CA GLU A 15 21.20 -17.56 -6.52
C GLU A 15 19.78 -18.18 -6.44
N TYR A 16 18.78 -17.43 -6.92
CA TYR A 16 17.34 -17.71 -6.69
C TYR A 16 16.90 -19.06 -7.24
N LYS A 17 17.36 -19.42 -8.44
CA LYS A 17 16.98 -20.69 -9.09
C LYS A 17 17.47 -21.89 -8.30
N GLU A 18 18.74 -21.87 -7.91
CA GLU A 18 19.35 -22.94 -7.13
C GLU A 18 18.76 -23.01 -5.71
N ALA A 19 18.46 -21.86 -5.11
CA ALA A 19 17.74 -21.80 -3.84
C ALA A 19 16.36 -22.46 -3.94
N PHE A 20 15.60 -22.15 -4.99
CA PHE A 20 14.28 -22.73 -5.23
C PHE A 20 14.33 -24.25 -5.40
N GLU A 21 15.27 -24.76 -6.21
CA GLU A 21 15.50 -26.20 -6.36
C GLU A 21 15.80 -26.88 -5.01
N LEU A 22 16.54 -26.21 -4.13
CA LEU A 22 16.83 -26.71 -2.79
C LEU A 22 15.64 -26.63 -1.83
N PHE A 23 14.80 -25.59 -1.90
CA PHE A 23 13.54 -25.53 -1.12
C PHE A 23 12.59 -26.66 -1.55
N GLN A 24 12.44 -26.89 -2.86
CA GLN A 24 11.66 -28.03 -3.37
C GLN A 24 12.25 -29.37 -2.92
N LYS A 25 13.58 -29.50 -2.95
CA LYS A 25 14.28 -30.70 -2.47
C LYS A 25 14.05 -30.92 -0.97
N ALA A 26 14.06 -29.87 -0.15
CA ALA A 26 13.82 -29.97 1.28
C ALA A 26 12.43 -30.58 1.57
N VAL A 27 11.40 -30.15 0.85
CA VAL A 27 10.04 -30.72 0.96
C VAL A 27 9.99 -32.18 0.52
N LYS A 28 10.76 -32.57 -0.51
CA LYS A 28 10.86 -33.98 -0.96
C LYS A 28 11.59 -34.86 0.06
N GLU A 29 12.58 -34.33 0.75
CA GLU A 29 13.36 -35.05 1.77
C GLU A 29 12.59 -35.20 3.09
N SER A 30 11.90 -34.15 3.53
CA SER A 30 11.08 -34.16 4.72
C SER A 30 9.95 -33.15 4.57
N ARG A 31 8.72 -33.64 4.41
CA ARG A 31 7.52 -32.81 4.25
C ARG A 31 6.98 -32.42 5.63
N ASN A 32 7.61 -31.43 6.24
CA ASN A 32 7.30 -30.93 7.58
C ASN A 32 6.98 -29.42 7.58
N ILE A 33 6.59 -28.88 8.75
CA ILE A 33 6.20 -27.47 8.92
C ILE A 33 7.22 -26.51 8.30
N GLN A 34 8.50 -26.70 8.61
CA GLN A 34 9.56 -25.82 8.12
C GLN A 34 9.73 -25.89 6.61
N SER A 35 9.84 -27.09 6.06
CA SER A 35 10.04 -27.25 4.62
C SER A 35 8.88 -26.67 3.81
N LEU A 36 7.65 -26.90 4.27
CA LEU A 36 6.43 -26.47 3.60
C LEU A 36 6.27 -24.96 3.70
N ASN A 37 6.48 -24.39 4.90
CA ASN A 37 6.44 -22.95 5.12
C ASN A 37 7.48 -22.21 4.26
N ASN A 38 8.73 -22.67 4.25
CA ASN A 38 9.79 -21.98 3.52
C ASN A 38 9.57 -22.05 2.00
N LEU A 39 9.07 -23.17 1.49
CA LEU A 39 8.70 -23.27 0.08
C LEU A 39 7.46 -22.40 -0.24
N ALA A 40 6.45 -22.37 0.64
CA ALA A 40 5.28 -21.51 0.48
C ALA A 40 5.65 -20.02 0.46
N TRP A 41 6.57 -19.60 1.34
CA TRP A 41 7.12 -18.25 1.35
C TRP A 41 7.78 -17.92 0.01
N PHE A 42 8.61 -18.83 -0.53
CA PHE A 42 9.27 -18.61 -1.82
C PHE A 42 8.26 -18.47 -2.96
N TYR A 43 7.22 -19.31 -3.01
CA TYR A 43 6.16 -19.17 -4.01
C TYR A 43 5.42 -17.83 -3.90
N LEU A 44 5.15 -17.36 -2.69
CA LEU A 44 4.43 -16.12 -2.45
C LEU A 44 5.23 -14.89 -2.87
N TYR A 45 6.51 -14.79 -2.47
CA TYR A 45 7.28 -13.56 -2.63
C TYR A 45 8.19 -13.53 -3.86
N GLU A 46 8.62 -14.69 -4.37
CA GLU A 46 9.62 -14.75 -5.45
C GLU A 46 9.03 -15.24 -6.78
N GLU A 47 8.09 -16.18 -6.72
CA GLU A 47 7.39 -16.68 -7.92
C GLU A 47 6.04 -16.00 -8.16
N GLU A 48 5.55 -15.20 -7.20
CA GLU A 48 4.23 -14.55 -7.21
C GLU A 48 3.07 -15.54 -7.51
N ASP A 49 3.20 -16.80 -7.05
CA ASP A 49 2.23 -17.87 -7.22
C ASP A 49 1.43 -18.10 -5.92
N ASP A 50 0.44 -17.24 -5.72
CA ASP A 50 -0.47 -17.25 -4.57
C ASP A 50 -1.19 -18.59 -4.39
N ASP A 51 -1.55 -19.26 -5.49
CA ASP A 51 -2.33 -20.50 -5.45
C ASP A 51 -1.48 -21.66 -4.92
N THR A 52 -0.26 -21.83 -5.44
CA THR A 52 0.67 -22.85 -4.93
C THR A 52 1.10 -22.56 -3.50
N ALA A 53 1.39 -21.29 -3.18
CA ALA A 53 1.70 -20.88 -1.80
C ALA A 53 0.55 -21.22 -0.83
N LEU A 54 -0.70 -20.98 -1.25
CA LEU A 54 -1.89 -21.25 -0.44
C LEU A 54 -2.08 -22.74 -0.15
N GLU A 55 -1.81 -23.62 -1.11
CA GLU A 55 -1.90 -25.07 -0.91
C GLU A 55 -0.88 -25.55 0.13
N LEU A 56 0.38 -25.14 -0.02
CA LEU A 56 1.47 -25.52 0.89
C LEU A 56 1.26 -24.98 2.32
N ILE A 57 0.78 -23.74 2.44
CA ILE A 57 0.60 -23.13 3.77
C ILE A 57 -0.64 -23.68 4.49
N LYS A 58 -1.69 -24.07 3.77
CA LYS A 58 -2.83 -24.81 4.36
C LYS A 58 -2.39 -26.16 4.91
N GLU A 59 -1.55 -26.88 4.16
CA GLU A 59 -0.95 -28.12 4.66
C GLU A 59 -0.12 -27.86 5.91
N THR A 60 0.73 -26.82 5.90
CA THR A 60 1.53 -26.41 7.06
C THR A 60 0.67 -26.17 8.29
N ILE A 61 -0.43 -25.42 8.15
CA ILE A 61 -1.36 -25.13 9.26
C ILE A 61 -2.05 -26.39 9.78
N SER A 62 -2.34 -27.37 8.91
CA SER A 62 -2.94 -28.64 9.33
C SER A 62 -2.03 -29.47 10.25
N LEU A 63 -0.72 -29.21 10.22
CA LEU A 63 0.27 -29.79 11.13
C LEU A 63 0.31 -29.10 12.51
N ASN A 64 -0.54 -28.10 12.75
CA ASN A 64 -0.65 -27.32 13.99
C ASN A 64 0.68 -26.68 14.44
N PRO A 65 1.26 -25.77 13.63
CA PRO A 65 2.54 -25.16 13.93
C PRO A 65 2.47 -24.32 15.21
N SER A 66 3.55 -24.38 16.01
CA SER A 66 3.71 -23.56 17.22
C SER A 66 4.23 -22.15 16.91
N SER A 67 4.69 -21.90 15.69
CA SER A 67 5.16 -20.60 15.19
C SER A 67 4.03 -19.78 14.56
N TYR A 68 4.17 -18.45 14.61
CA TYR A 68 3.24 -17.51 14.00
C TYR A 68 3.44 -17.35 12.48
N PHE A 69 4.60 -17.79 11.93
CA PHE A 69 4.97 -17.61 10.53
C PHE A 69 3.91 -18.12 9.53
N PRO A 70 3.40 -19.36 9.66
CA PRO A 70 2.45 -19.87 8.67
C PRO A 70 1.11 -19.13 8.70
N TYR A 71 0.73 -18.62 9.87
CA TYR A 71 -0.48 -17.85 10.07
C TYR A 71 -0.37 -16.45 9.46
N ASN A 72 0.81 -15.82 9.46
CA ASN A 72 1.03 -14.57 8.73
C ASN A 72 0.96 -14.78 7.22
N ILE A 73 1.71 -15.75 6.68
CA ILE A 73 1.73 -16.05 5.23
C ILE A 73 0.31 -16.29 4.69
N ILE A 74 -0.48 -17.16 5.34
CA ILE A 74 -1.84 -17.43 4.84
C ILE A 74 -2.75 -16.20 4.96
N SER A 75 -2.53 -15.33 5.96
CA SER A 75 -3.32 -14.13 6.14
C SER A 75 -3.08 -13.13 5.03
N GLU A 76 -1.82 -12.98 4.61
CA GLU A 76 -1.42 -12.11 3.50
C GLU A 76 -2.06 -12.58 2.19
N ILE A 77 -2.02 -13.88 1.90
CA ILE A 77 -2.72 -14.46 0.74
C ILE A 77 -4.22 -14.18 0.82
N TYR A 78 -4.84 -14.35 2.00
CA TYR A 78 -6.27 -14.05 2.16
C TYR A 78 -6.58 -12.55 2.04
N ILE A 79 -5.68 -11.64 2.42
CA ILE A 79 -5.84 -10.20 2.21
C ILE A 79 -5.78 -9.87 0.72
N GLY A 80 -4.78 -10.38 -0.02
CA GLY A 80 -4.69 -10.20 -1.48
C GLY A 80 -5.94 -10.70 -2.21
N GLN A 81 -6.50 -11.81 -1.74
CA GLN A 81 -7.76 -12.36 -2.25
C GLN A 81 -9.03 -11.67 -1.70
N LYS A 82 -8.89 -10.59 -0.91
CA LYS A 82 -9.98 -9.85 -0.24
C LYS A 82 -10.89 -10.73 0.63
N LYS A 83 -10.37 -11.85 1.14
CA LYS A 83 -11.02 -12.80 2.05
C LYS A 83 -10.85 -12.36 3.51
N TRP A 84 -11.31 -11.16 3.82
CA TRP A 84 -11.07 -10.46 5.10
C TRP A 84 -11.41 -11.29 6.34
N LYS A 85 -12.52 -12.03 6.35
CA LYS A 85 -12.91 -12.87 7.49
C LYS A 85 -11.92 -14.00 7.76
N LEU A 86 -11.39 -14.62 6.70
CA LEU A 86 -10.41 -15.70 6.82
C LEU A 86 -9.06 -15.13 7.27
N ALA A 87 -8.63 -13.99 6.69
CA ALA A 87 -7.45 -13.26 7.15
C ALA A 87 -7.53 -12.92 8.64
N SER A 88 -8.66 -12.36 9.09
CA SER A 88 -8.89 -12.00 10.50
C SER A 88 -8.69 -13.20 11.43
N CYS A 89 -9.23 -14.36 11.08
CA CYS A 89 -9.10 -15.57 11.91
C CYS A 89 -7.64 -16.02 12.03
N MET A 90 -6.89 -15.97 10.93
CA MET A 90 -5.49 -16.38 10.88
C MET A 90 -4.58 -15.36 11.59
N LEU A 91 -4.83 -14.06 11.44
CA LEU A 91 -4.11 -13.00 12.15
C LEU A 91 -4.33 -13.05 13.66
N GLN A 92 -5.56 -13.30 14.12
CA GLN A 92 -5.83 -13.52 15.55
C GLN A 92 -5.01 -14.69 16.10
N LYS A 93 -4.91 -15.78 15.34
CA LYS A 93 -4.08 -16.93 15.72
C LYS A 93 -2.59 -16.57 15.76
N SER A 94 -2.09 -15.88 14.73
CA SER A 94 -0.71 -15.38 14.67
C SER A 94 -0.37 -14.50 15.89
N ILE A 95 -1.16 -13.46 16.13
CA ILE A 95 -0.99 -12.51 17.23
C ILE A 95 -1.06 -13.20 18.59
N SER A 96 -1.90 -14.24 18.74
CA SER A 96 -1.99 -15.01 19.99
C SER A 96 -0.74 -15.83 20.32
N ILE A 97 0.03 -16.22 19.28
CA ILE A 97 1.30 -16.93 19.44
C ILE A 97 2.40 -15.90 19.73
N GLN A 98 2.55 -14.93 18.83
CA GLN A 98 3.51 -13.84 18.98
C GLN A 98 3.02 -12.64 18.16
N PRO A 99 2.73 -11.50 18.80
CA PRO A 99 2.46 -10.26 18.08
C PRO A 99 3.71 -9.81 17.30
N SER A 100 3.54 -9.52 16.00
CA SER A 100 4.54 -8.84 15.18
C SER A 100 3.96 -7.54 14.61
N TYR A 101 4.83 -6.65 14.13
CA TYR A 101 4.43 -5.41 13.47
C TYR A 101 3.51 -5.72 12.27
N GLU A 102 3.93 -6.64 11.41
CA GLU A 102 3.22 -7.04 10.19
C GLU A 102 1.86 -7.66 10.51
N ALA A 103 1.80 -8.53 11.51
CA ALA A 103 0.55 -9.16 11.93
C ALA A 103 -0.46 -8.11 12.46
N LEU A 104 0.01 -7.17 13.29
CA LEU A 104 -0.84 -6.10 13.82
C LEU A 104 -1.30 -5.13 12.73
N ARG A 105 -0.40 -4.73 11.83
CA ARG A 105 -0.70 -3.86 10.69
C ARG A 105 -1.70 -4.51 9.73
N ASN A 106 -1.47 -5.76 9.34
CA ASN A 106 -2.40 -6.51 8.48
C ASN A 106 -3.74 -6.75 9.18
N TYR A 107 -3.77 -6.84 10.51
CA TYR A 107 -5.00 -6.96 11.28
C TYR A 107 -5.77 -5.64 11.36
N ALA A 108 -5.08 -4.50 11.44
CA ALA A 108 -5.70 -3.18 11.32
C ALA A 108 -6.41 -3.02 9.96
N ILE A 109 -5.69 -3.34 8.87
CA ILE A 109 -6.22 -3.31 7.49
C ILE A 109 -7.42 -4.25 7.34
N THR A 110 -7.31 -5.47 7.86
CA THR A 110 -8.41 -6.44 7.80
C THR A 110 -9.64 -5.94 8.56
N ASN A 111 -9.46 -5.34 9.74
CA ASN A 111 -10.57 -4.77 10.51
C ASN A 111 -11.20 -3.57 9.80
N TYR A 112 -10.40 -2.72 9.16
CA TYR A 112 -10.90 -1.61 8.35
C TYR A 112 -11.84 -2.11 7.24
N HIS A 113 -11.41 -3.10 6.45
CA HIS A 113 -12.25 -3.66 5.38
C HIS A 113 -13.45 -4.48 5.87
N LEU A 114 -13.43 -4.96 7.12
CA LEU A 114 -14.59 -5.58 7.77
C LEU A 114 -15.59 -4.56 8.32
N GLY A 115 -15.25 -3.26 8.32
CA GLY A 115 -16.05 -2.19 8.91
C GLY A 115 -15.90 -2.07 10.43
N ASN A 116 -14.92 -2.76 11.02
CA ASN A 116 -14.60 -2.67 12.45
C ASN A 116 -13.67 -1.47 12.69
N LEU A 117 -14.17 -0.26 12.45
CA LEU A 117 -13.36 0.95 12.39
C LEU A 117 -12.68 1.30 13.72
N GLU A 118 -13.33 1.06 14.86
CA GLU A 118 -12.71 1.30 16.18
C GLU A 118 -11.48 0.41 16.40
N GLU A 119 -11.61 -0.90 16.16
CA GLU A 119 -10.50 -1.85 16.30
C GLU A 119 -9.39 -1.54 15.29
N ALA A 120 -9.75 -1.18 14.05
CA ALA A 120 -8.79 -0.77 13.04
C ALA A 120 -7.98 0.46 13.50
N ALA A 121 -8.65 1.48 14.05
CA ALA A 121 -8.00 2.67 14.56
C ALA A 121 -7.02 2.35 15.71
N GLU A 122 -7.44 1.54 16.68
CA GLU A 122 -6.58 1.15 17.80
C GLU A 122 -5.33 0.38 17.34
N LEU A 123 -5.50 -0.54 16.38
CA LEU A 123 -4.40 -1.31 15.82
C LEU A 123 -3.45 -0.46 14.97
N PHE A 124 -3.98 0.43 14.12
CA PHE A 124 -3.16 1.37 13.34
C PHE A 124 -2.31 2.26 14.27
N LEU A 125 -2.93 2.86 15.30
CA LEU A 125 -2.20 3.68 16.27
C LEU A 125 -1.11 2.89 17.00
N LYS A 126 -1.35 1.61 17.30
CA LYS A 126 -0.39 0.75 18.00
C LYS A 126 0.89 0.49 17.20
N VAL A 127 0.79 0.49 15.87
CA VAL A 127 1.93 0.26 14.96
C VAL A 127 2.43 1.55 14.30
N ALA A 128 1.80 2.69 14.58
CA ALA A 128 2.16 3.95 13.96
C ALA A 128 3.48 4.52 14.50
N GLY A 129 4.26 5.06 13.56
CA GLY A 129 5.30 6.03 13.82
C GLY A 129 4.75 7.43 14.08
N ASN A 130 5.60 8.44 13.98
CA ASN A 130 5.21 9.84 14.27
C ASN A 130 4.50 10.51 13.09
N SER A 131 4.81 10.11 11.85
CA SER A 131 4.27 10.73 10.63
C SER A 131 3.99 9.71 9.51
N ASP A 132 4.02 8.41 9.84
CA ASP A 132 3.96 7.34 8.86
C ASP A 132 2.57 7.08 8.30
N HIS A 133 2.51 6.22 7.29
CA HIS A 133 1.26 5.76 6.70
C HIS A 133 0.28 5.15 7.70
N MET A 134 0.77 4.57 8.80
CA MET A 134 -0.10 3.98 9.82
C MET A 134 -0.79 5.06 10.65
N LEU A 135 -0.11 6.17 10.95
CA LEU A 135 -0.75 7.34 11.54
C LEU A 135 -1.77 7.97 10.58
N TYR A 136 -1.46 8.04 9.29
CA TYR A 136 -2.42 8.46 8.26
C TYR A 136 -3.68 7.58 8.28
N CYS A 137 -3.52 6.25 8.27
CA CYS A 137 -4.62 5.29 8.36
C CYS A 137 -5.44 5.44 9.65
N TYR A 138 -4.78 5.68 10.79
CA TYR A 138 -5.43 5.97 12.06
C TYR A 138 -6.33 7.20 11.97
N VAL A 139 -5.80 8.33 11.48
CA VAL A 139 -6.55 9.57 11.33
C VAL A 139 -7.72 9.37 10.36
N LYS A 140 -7.51 8.65 9.25
CA LYS A 140 -8.58 8.30 8.32
C LYS A 140 -9.73 7.55 9.02
N CYS A 141 -9.42 6.57 9.87
CA CYS A 141 -10.42 5.87 10.67
C CYS A 141 -11.16 6.82 11.63
N LEU A 142 -10.44 7.72 12.32
CA LEU A 142 -11.06 8.72 13.20
C LEU A 142 -12.06 9.62 12.45
N ILE A 143 -11.74 10.03 11.23
CA ILE A 143 -12.63 10.83 10.38
C ILE A 143 -13.92 10.05 10.06
N GLU A 144 -13.80 8.79 9.65
CA GLU A 144 -14.96 7.94 9.32
C GLU A 144 -15.83 7.60 10.54
N LEU A 145 -15.21 7.47 11.71
CA LEU A 145 -15.89 7.36 13.00
C LEU A 145 -16.59 8.66 13.45
N GLY A 146 -16.41 9.76 12.72
CA GLY A 146 -16.94 11.08 13.08
C GLY A 146 -16.19 11.77 14.23
N ARG A 147 -15.04 11.25 14.67
CA ARG A 147 -14.17 11.80 15.72
C ARG A 147 -13.30 12.95 15.17
N LYS A 148 -13.94 13.91 14.49
CA LYS A 148 -13.28 14.98 13.72
C LYS A 148 -12.32 15.84 14.55
N SER A 149 -12.67 16.17 15.79
CA SER A 149 -11.81 16.99 16.67
C SER A 149 -10.50 16.27 16.99
N GLU A 150 -10.55 14.97 17.25
CA GLU A 150 -9.37 14.18 17.57
C GLU A 150 -8.49 13.95 16.35
N ALA A 151 -9.10 13.64 15.20
CA ALA A 151 -8.40 13.57 13.93
C ALA A 151 -7.66 14.89 13.65
N LYS A 152 -8.31 16.04 13.85
CA LYS A 152 -7.68 17.35 13.65
C LYS A 152 -6.49 17.60 14.59
N GLU A 153 -6.58 17.22 15.87
CA GLU A 153 -5.43 17.36 16.77
C GLU A 153 -4.28 16.45 16.35
N LYS A 154 -4.56 15.22 15.91
CA LYS A 154 -3.54 14.29 15.45
C LYS A 154 -2.84 14.73 14.16
N LEU A 155 -3.56 15.36 13.24
CA LEU A 155 -2.94 15.94 12.04
C LEU A 155 -1.90 17.03 12.34
N LYS A 156 -1.99 17.73 13.48
CA LYS A 156 -0.99 18.73 13.86
C LYS A 156 0.29 18.14 14.41
N GLU A 157 0.30 16.84 14.73
CA GLU A 157 1.45 16.13 15.25
C GLU A 157 2.35 15.58 14.14
N PHE A 158 1.90 15.59 12.87
CA PHE A 158 2.71 15.18 11.73
C PHE A 158 3.93 16.09 11.61
N ASP A 159 5.10 15.47 11.65
CA ASP A 159 6.39 16.06 11.31
C ASP A 159 6.67 15.84 9.82
N GLU A 160 6.68 16.93 9.05
CA GLU A 160 6.92 16.94 7.60
C GLU A 160 8.37 16.54 7.24
N GLU A 161 9.29 16.58 8.20
CA GLU A 161 10.71 16.23 8.01
C GLU A 161 11.02 14.77 8.41
N ALA A 162 10.01 14.00 8.83
CA ALA A 162 10.22 12.61 9.21
C ALA A 162 10.55 11.74 8.00
N ASP A 163 11.51 10.83 8.15
CA ASP A 163 11.97 9.92 7.08
C ASP A 163 10.83 9.05 6.51
N ASP A 164 9.79 8.78 7.31
CA ASP A 164 8.63 7.96 6.97
C ASP A 164 7.37 8.78 6.64
N PHE A 165 7.48 10.10 6.47
CA PHE A 165 6.34 10.95 6.13
C PHE A 165 5.81 10.64 4.71
N ASP A 166 4.54 10.28 4.63
CA ASP A 166 3.88 9.89 3.36
C ASP A 166 3.90 11.02 2.32
N GLY A 167 3.74 12.26 2.77
CA GLY A 167 3.72 13.43 1.90
C GLY A 167 2.69 14.48 2.29
N VAL A 168 2.95 15.70 1.82
CA VAL A 168 2.07 16.85 2.08
C VAL A 168 0.72 16.73 1.36
N VAL A 169 0.65 15.98 0.25
CA VAL A 169 -0.61 15.76 -0.49
C VAL A 169 -1.56 14.89 0.34
N GLU A 170 -1.08 13.77 0.86
CA GLU A 170 -1.81 12.87 1.76
C GLU A 170 -2.32 13.62 2.99
N LEU A 171 -1.48 14.47 3.58
CA LEU A 171 -1.87 15.33 4.69
C LEU A 171 -2.99 16.32 4.29
N ALA A 172 -2.89 16.95 3.12
CA ALA A 172 -3.92 17.85 2.58
C ALA A 172 -5.26 17.13 2.38
N GLU A 173 -5.24 15.87 1.92
CA GLU A 173 -6.44 15.08 1.71
C GLU A 173 -7.20 14.81 3.02
N LEU A 174 -6.49 14.54 4.12
CA LEU A 174 -7.11 14.35 5.43
C LEU A 174 -7.72 15.65 5.97
N TYR A 175 -7.03 16.79 5.78
CA TYR A 175 -7.61 18.09 6.11
C TYR A 175 -8.87 18.40 5.28
N LEU A 176 -8.88 18.02 4.00
CA LEU A 176 -10.07 18.15 3.15
C LEU A 176 -11.22 17.28 3.66
N GLU A 177 -10.97 16.04 4.06
CA GLU A 177 -12.04 15.19 4.63
C GLU A 177 -12.57 15.70 5.99
N LEU A 178 -11.75 16.46 6.73
CA LEU A 178 -12.16 17.20 7.92
C LEU A 178 -12.88 18.53 7.62
N GLU A 179 -13.04 18.91 6.35
CA GLU A 179 -13.60 20.19 5.91
C GLU A 179 -12.77 21.40 6.38
N CYS A 180 -11.49 21.19 6.68
CA CYS A 180 -10.51 22.23 7.02
C CYS A 180 -9.88 22.77 5.73
N TYR A 181 -10.66 23.54 4.96
CA TYR A 181 -10.31 23.91 3.59
C TYR A 181 -9.07 24.79 3.47
N GLU A 182 -8.83 25.70 4.41
CA GLU A 182 -7.65 26.57 4.39
C GLU A 182 -6.37 25.76 4.64
N GLU A 183 -6.39 24.86 5.63
CA GLU A 183 -5.27 23.95 5.89
C GLU A 183 -5.05 23.00 4.70
N ALA A 184 -6.12 22.45 4.12
CA ALA A 184 -6.03 21.62 2.92
C ALA A 184 -5.38 22.39 1.75
N VAL A 185 -5.82 23.62 1.47
CA VAL A 185 -5.22 24.48 0.44
C VAL A 185 -3.74 24.72 0.71
N HIS A 186 -3.36 25.05 1.95
CA HIS A 186 -1.96 25.26 2.33
C HIS A 186 -1.07 24.06 2.00
N TYR A 187 -1.50 22.85 2.35
CA TYR A 187 -0.72 21.64 2.07
C TYR A 187 -0.76 21.20 0.60
N PHE A 188 -1.88 21.41 -0.10
CA PHE A 188 -1.91 21.19 -1.56
C PHE A 188 -1.01 22.16 -2.32
N GLU A 189 -0.88 23.43 -1.88
CA GLU A 189 0.05 24.38 -2.48
C GLU A 189 1.52 23.96 -2.27
N LYS A 190 1.85 23.40 -1.10
CA LYS A 190 3.17 22.75 -0.91
C LYS A 190 3.34 21.60 -1.89
N GLY A 191 2.34 20.72 -1.99
CA GLY A 191 2.34 19.59 -2.91
C GLY A 191 2.52 20.00 -4.37
N TRP A 192 1.91 21.11 -4.78
CA TRP A 192 2.03 21.69 -6.13
C TRP A 192 3.46 22.03 -6.55
N LEU A 193 4.33 22.38 -5.59
CA LEU A 193 5.71 22.77 -5.85
C LEU A 193 6.67 21.57 -5.95
N GLU A 194 6.29 20.44 -5.36
CA GLU A 194 7.20 19.31 -5.12
C GLU A 194 6.82 18.04 -5.88
N TYR A 195 5.53 17.82 -6.14
CA TYR A 195 5.01 16.57 -6.67
C TYR A 195 4.54 16.68 -8.12
N SER A 196 4.56 15.54 -8.81
CA SER A 196 3.98 15.44 -10.15
C SER A 196 2.47 15.64 -10.13
N LYS A 197 1.98 16.34 -11.15
CA LYS A 197 0.59 16.78 -11.27
C LYS A 197 -0.29 15.68 -11.85
N GLY A 198 -1.18 15.15 -11.04
CA GLY A 198 -2.14 14.12 -11.43
C GLY A 198 -3.59 14.61 -11.31
N PRO A 199 -4.50 14.24 -12.23
CA PRO A 199 -5.90 14.69 -12.18
C PRO A 199 -6.61 14.37 -10.85
N TYR A 200 -6.25 13.24 -10.23
CA TYR A 200 -6.81 12.78 -8.96
C TYR A 200 -6.65 13.82 -7.84
N TRP A 201 -5.41 14.12 -7.42
CA TRP A 201 -5.19 15.00 -6.28
C TRP A 201 -5.43 16.47 -6.66
N ILE A 202 -5.25 16.86 -7.93
CA ILE A 202 -5.59 18.20 -8.42
C ILE A 202 -7.08 18.48 -8.31
N SER A 203 -7.93 17.50 -8.60
CA SER A 203 -9.38 17.68 -8.40
C SER A 203 -9.73 17.99 -6.94
N ARG A 204 -9.05 17.34 -5.99
CA ARG A 204 -9.21 17.57 -4.54
C ARG A 204 -8.64 18.92 -4.13
N PHE A 205 -7.53 19.34 -4.72
CA PHE A 205 -6.98 20.67 -4.52
C PHE A 205 -7.93 21.78 -5.01
N ILE A 206 -8.43 21.69 -6.24
CA ILE A 206 -9.39 22.65 -6.79
C ILE A 206 -10.68 22.68 -5.98
N TYR A 207 -11.17 21.51 -5.54
CA TYR A 207 -12.32 21.47 -4.65
C TYR A 207 -12.04 22.22 -3.35
N SER A 208 -10.85 22.07 -2.77
CA SER A 208 -10.44 22.81 -1.57
C SER A 208 -10.39 24.32 -1.81
N LEU A 209 -9.79 24.76 -2.92
CA LEU A 209 -9.77 26.17 -3.33
C LEU A 209 -11.17 26.73 -3.55
N PHE A 210 -12.07 25.96 -4.18
CA PHE A 210 -13.47 26.34 -4.39
C PHE A 210 -14.19 26.56 -3.07
N LYS A 211 -14.00 25.65 -2.11
CA LYS A 211 -14.59 25.75 -0.77
C LYS A 211 -13.98 26.88 0.07
N ALA A 212 -12.71 27.23 -0.17
CA ALA A 212 -12.03 28.39 0.40
C ALA A 212 -12.28 29.71 -0.38
N ASN A 213 -13.12 29.68 -1.43
CA ASN A 213 -13.44 30.84 -2.28
C ASN A 213 -12.20 31.49 -2.97
N ASN A 214 -11.18 30.70 -3.28
CA ASN A 214 -9.96 31.14 -3.96
C ASN A 214 -10.06 30.94 -5.49
N ILE A 215 -11.00 31.66 -6.12
CA ILE A 215 -11.35 31.49 -7.55
C ILE A 215 -10.19 31.83 -8.49
N THR A 216 -9.38 32.84 -8.15
CA THR A 216 -8.21 33.21 -8.97
C THR A 216 -7.24 32.04 -9.09
N ARG A 217 -6.91 31.41 -7.95
CA ARG A 217 -5.98 30.30 -7.92
C ARG A 217 -6.51 29.05 -8.63
N ILE A 218 -7.83 28.80 -8.59
CA ILE A 218 -8.45 27.71 -9.37
C ILE A 218 -8.14 27.85 -10.86
N ASN A 219 -8.28 29.06 -11.41
CA ASN A 219 -8.01 29.31 -12.82
C ASN A 219 -6.52 29.15 -13.14
N GLU A 220 -5.63 29.57 -12.25
CA GLU A 220 -4.18 29.37 -12.41
C GLU A 220 -3.82 27.89 -12.45
N VAL A 221 -4.26 27.12 -11.45
CA VAL A 221 -4.02 25.67 -11.34
C VAL A 221 -4.48 24.94 -12.60
N ILE A 222 -5.71 25.20 -13.08
CA ILE A 222 -6.23 24.55 -14.29
C ILE A 222 -5.45 24.93 -15.55
N ASN A 223 -5.14 26.22 -15.73
CA ASN A 223 -4.42 26.67 -16.91
C ASN A 223 -2.99 26.12 -16.93
N GLU A 224 -2.32 26.06 -15.77
CA GLU A 224 -1.01 25.44 -15.62
C GLU A 224 -1.06 23.94 -15.94
N SER A 225 -2.01 23.19 -15.35
CA SER A 225 -2.18 21.74 -15.63
C SER A 225 -2.48 21.43 -17.10
N ILE A 226 -3.38 22.20 -17.74
CA ILE A 226 -3.70 22.02 -19.16
C ILE A 226 -2.49 22.35 -20.02
N LYS A 227 -1.76 23.42 -19.70
CA LYS A 227 -0.58 23.83 -20.45
C LYS A 227 0.52 22.77 -20.38
N GLU A 228 0.85 22.29 -19.18
CA GLU A 228 1.85 21.22 -19.01
C GLU A 228 1.46 19.97 -19.80
N LYS A 229 0.18 19.59 -19.78
CA LYS A 229 -0.30 18.43 -20.54
C LYS A 229 -0.25 18.65 -22.06
N ILE A 230 -0.49 19.88 -22.54
CA ILE A 230 -0.34 20.21 -23.97
C ILE A 230 1.13 20.09 -24.40
N GLU A 231 2.06 20.59 -23.58
CA GLU A 231 3.50 20.48 -23.84
C GLU A 231 3.92 18.99 -23.87
N GLU A 232 3.47 18.19 -22.90
CA GLU A 232 3.74 16.74 -22.86
C GLU A 232 3.16 15.98 -24.07
N ILE A 233 1.95 16.32 -24.53
CA ILE A 233 1.35 15.74 -25.75
C ILE A 233 2.18 16.12 -26.98
N GLN A 234 2.64 17.37 -27.05
CA GLN A 234 3.46 17.84 -28.17
C GLN A 234 4.79 17.09 -28.21
N ASP A 235 5.49 17.01 -27.09
CA ASP A 235 6.76 16.29 -26.97
C ASP A 235 6.58 14.81 -27.34
N ALA A 236 5.57 14.15 -26.76
CA ALA A 236 5.25 12.76 -27.08
C ALA A 236 4.90 12.57 -28.56
N THR A 237 4.31 13.56 -29.24
CA THR A 237 3.99 13.48 -30.67
C THR A 237 5.25 13.59 -31.53
N GLU A 238 6.13 14.53 -31.20
CA GLU A 238 7.33 14.88 -31.97
C GLU A 238 8.48 13.87 -31.78
N GLU A 239 8.55 13.18 -30.64
CA GLU A 239 9.59 12.20 -30.34
C GLU A 239 9.58 11.01 -31.31
N SER A 240 10.77 10.58 -31.73
CA SER A 240 10.92 9.32 -32.49
C SER A 240 10.61 8.13 -31.60
N ILE A 241 10.00 7.10 -32.16
CA ILE A 241 9.68 5.87 -31.43
C ILE A 241 10.98 5.21 -30.95
N GLU A 242 11.08 5.01 -29.63
CA GLU A 242 12.19 4.31 -29.00
C GLU A 242 12.20 2.82 -29.37
N GLU A 243 13.36 2.15 -29.26
CA GLU A 243 13.53 0.73 -29.67
C GLU A 243 12.54 -0.24 -29.02
N ASN A 244 11.98 0.13 -27.86
CA ASN A 244 11.06 -0.70 -27.06
C ASN A 244 9.58 -0.32 -27.21
N TRP A 245 9.24 0.69 -28.02
CA TRP A 245 7.87 1.13 -28.23
C TRP A 245 7.37 0.77 -29.63
N THR A 246 6.09 0.41 -29.74
CA THR A 246 5.41 0.33 -31.03
C THR A 246 4.68 1.62 -31.34
N GLU A 247 4.31 1.83 -32.61
CA GLU A 247 3.39 2.90 -33.01
C GLU A 247 2.06 2.86 -32.23
N ASN A 248 1.60 1.65 -31.87
CA ASN A 248 0.37 1.50 -31.10
C ASN A 248 0.56 1.96 -29.65
N ASP A 249 1.66 1.58 -29.00
CA ASP A 249 1.97 2.02 -27.63
C ASP A 249 2.05 3.55 -27.56
N LYS A 250 2.70 4.17 -28.56
CA LYS A 250 2.78 5.62 -28.70
C LYS A 250 1.40 6.25 -28.84
N ALA A 251 0.56 5.70 -29.70
CA ALA A 251 -0.81 6.19 -29.90
C ALA A 251 -1.67 6.04 -28.64
N GLU A 252 -1.53 4.94 -27.91
CA GLU A 252 -2.23 4.71 -26.64
C GLU A 252 -1.78 5.69 -25.55
N TYR A 253 -0.48 5.97 -25.45
CA TYR A 253 0.06 6.97 -24.53
C TYR A 253 -0.47 8.38 -24.85
N ILE A 254 -0.38 8.82 -26.10
CA ILE A 254 -0.92 10.13 -26.51
C ILE A 254 -2.43 10.21 -26.24
N LYS A 255 -3.16 9.11 -26.47
CA LYS A 255 -4.59 9.04 -26.15
C LYS A 255 -4.82 9.24 -24.64
N HIS A 256 -4.06 8.55 -23.79
CA HIS A 256 -4.14 8.72 -22.34
C HIS A 256 -3.89 10.16 -21.90
N LEU A 257 -2.84 10.81 -22.43
CA LEU A 257 -2.56 12.23 -22.15
C LEU A 257 -3.71 13.16 -22.56
N ASN A 258 -4.35 12.89 -23.72
CA ASN A 258 -5.52 13.65 -24.15
C ASN A 258 -6.74 13.43 -23.22
N GLU A 259 -6.93 12.22 -22.69
CA GLU A 259 -7.98 11.92 -21.70
C GLU A 259 -7.73 12.65 -20.37
N GLU A 260 -6.49 12.72 -19.89
CA GLU A 260 -6.12 13.51 -18.71
C GLU A 260 -6.32 15.00 -18.94
N LYS A 261 -5.91 15.52 -20.11
CA LYS A 261 -6.16 16.92 -20.49
C LYS A 261 -7.65 17.25 -20.47
N ALA A 262 -8.48 16.40 -21.08
CA ALA A 262 -9.93 16.56 -21.08
C ALA A 262 -10.49 16.50 -19.65
N THR A 263 -9.89 15.72 -18.77
CA THR A 263 -10.26 15.68 -17.34
C THR A 263 -10.02 17.04 -16.68
N TYR A 264 -8.87 17.69 -16.92
CA TYR A 264 -8.60 19.04 -16.43
C TYR A 264 -9.59 20.08 -17.00
N GLU A 265 -9.86 20.05 -18.31
CA GLU A 265 -10.79 20.98 -18.98
C GLU A 265 -12.21 20.97 -18.37
N ASN A 266 -12.69 19.80 -17.94
CA ASN A 266 -14.03 19.64 -17.37
C ASN A 266 -14.08 19.75 -15.83
N MET A 267 -12.93 19.83 -15.17
CA MET A 267 -12.81 19.65 -13.71
C MET A 267 -13.55 20.72 -12.91
N VAL A 268 -13.44 21.98 -13.33
CA VAL A 268 -14.09 23.11 -12.64
C VAL A 268 -15.61 23.03 -12.76
N GLU A 269 -16.11 22.70 -13.94
CA GLU A 269 -17.55 22.55 -14.18
C GLU A 269 -18.15 21.43 -13.32
N LEU A 270 -17.44 20.31 -13.20
CA LEU A 270 -17.83 19.20 -12.32
C LEU A 270 -17.91 19.67 -10.86
N ILE A 271 -16.90 20.38 -10.36
CA ILE A 271 -16.89 20.87 -8.97
C ILE A 271 -18.02 21.88 -8.72
N ILE A 272 -18.25 22.82 -9.66
CA ILE A 272 -19.35 23.80 -9.58
C ILE A 272 -20.72 23.11 -9.59
N SER A 273 -20.85 21.99 -10.33
CA SER A 273 -22.09 21.20 -10.35
C SER A 273 -22.40 20.49 -9.02
N GLY A 274 -21.50 20.58 -8.04
CA GLY A 274 -21.64 20.00 -6.71
C GLY A 274 -20.91 18.66 -6.53
N HIS A 275 -20.12 18.22 -7.51
CA HIS A 275 -19.30 17.03 -7.38
C HIS A 275 -18.18 17.26 -6.34
N LYS A 276 -18.17 16.46 -5.27
CA LYS A 276 -17.03 16.36 -4.35
C LYS A 276 -16.14 15.20 -4.80
N PRO A 277 -14.86 15.42 -5.14
CA PRO A 277 -13.94 14.33 -5.42
C PRO A 277 -13.73 13.49 -4.16
N LEU A 278 -13.83 12.17 -4.31
CA LEU A 278 -13.68 11.22 -3.20
C LEU A 278 -12.20 10.97 -2.92
N ILE A 279 -11.89 10.63 -1.67
CA ILE A 279 -10.57 10.15 -1.29
C ILE A 279 -10.45 8.69 -1.72
N THR A 280 -9.36 8.33 -2.38
CA THR A 280 -9.00 6.93 -2.63
C THR A 280 -8.20 6.44 -1.44
N PHE A 281 -8.66 5.38 -0.78
CA PHE A 281 -7.99 4.82 0.39
C PHE A 281 -7.99 3.30 0.32
N GLU A 282 -6.84 2.74 -0.02
CA GLU A 282 -6.60 1.29 -0.08
C GLU A 282 -5.28 0.96 0.64
N PRO A 283 -5.31 0.73 1.96
CA PRO A 283 -4.09 0.42 2.70
C PRO A 283 -3.58 -0.98 2.30
N ALA A 284 -2.35 -1.04 1.82
CA ALA A 284 -1.74 -2.29 1.36
C ALA A 284 -1.23 -3.15 2.53
N SER A 285 -1.40 -4.46 2.47
CA SER A 285 -0.78 -5.39 3.44
C SER A 285 0.75 -5.33 3.37
N THR A 286 1.41 -5.81 4.42
CA THR A 286 2.87 -5.94 4.45
C THR A 286 3.26 -7.38 4.79
N GLY A 287 4.40 -7.80 4.26
CA GLY A 287 5.01 -9.08 4.55
C GLY A 287 6.32 -8.92 5.31
N SER A 288 6.90 -10.04 5.72
CA SER A 288 8.22 -10.09 6.36
C SER A 288 8.98 -11.31 5.88
N CYS A 289 10.23 -11.44 6.34
CA CYS A 289 10.90 -12.72 6.25
C CYS A 289 10.22 -13.70 7.20
N TYR A 290 9.59 -14.74 6.66
CA TYR A 290 9.03 -15.84 7.47
C TYR A 290 9.75 -17.16 7.17
N LEU A 291 11.02 -17.09 6.79
CA LEU A 291 11.85 -18.26 6.53
C LEU A 291 12.43 -18.80 7.86
N PHE A 292 12.06 -20.02 8.22
CA PHE A 292 12.72 -20.74 9.31
C PHE A 292 14.19 -20.97 8.96
N GLY A 293 15.10 -20.65 9.88
CA GLY A 293 16.55 -20.74 9.68
C GLY A 293 17.19 -19.52 9.00
N CYS A 294 16.44 -18.44 8.73
CA CYS A 294 17.01 -17.20 8.17
C CYS A 294 18.00 -16.55 9.15
N LYS A 295 19.27 -16.44 8.76
CA LYS A 295 20.32 -15.90 9.64
C LYS A 295 20.27 -14.39 9.74
N GLN A 296 19.96 -13.71 8.63
CA GLN A 296 19.84 -12.25 8.57
C GLN A 296 18.82 -11.72 9.60
N HIS A 297 17.67 -12.39 9.70
CA HIS A 297 16.60 -12.04 10.64
C HIS A 297 16.63 -12.86 11.95
N LYS A 298 17.66 -13.69 12.14
CA LYS A 298 17.87 -14.55 13.32
C LYS A 298 16.66 -15.47 13.62
N HIS A 299 16.00 -15.93 12.57
CA HIS A 299 14.90 -16.88 12.71
C HIS A 299 15.46 -18.28 13.00
N PRO A 300 15.02 -18.96 14.07
CA PRO A 300 15.45 -20.31 14.33
C PRO A 300 14.89 -21.28 13.28
N GLU A 301 15.52 -22.44 13.16
CA GLU A 301 14.88 -23.61 12.55
C GLU A 301 13.63 -23.96 13.40
N HIS A 302 12.58 -24.47 12.76
CA HIS A 302 11.39 -24.92 13.46
C HIS A 302 11.72 -26.11 14.39
N GLN A 303 11.26 -26.04 15.63
CA GLN A 303 11.33 -27.14 16.59
C GLN A 303 9.93 -27.71 16.80
N GLU A 304 9.81 -29.04 16.74
CA GLU A 304 8.55 -29.78 16.98
C GLU A 304 8.00 -29.57 18.40
#